data_AF-A0A290X074-F1
#
_entry.id   AF-A0A290X074-F1
#
_cell.length_a   1.000
_cell.length_b   1.000
_cell.length_c   1.000
_cell.angle_alpha   90.00
_cell.angle_beta   90.00
_cell.angle_gamma   90.00
#
_symmetry.space_group_name_H-M   'P 1'
#
loop_
_entity.id
_entity.type
_entity.pdbx_description
1 polymer ?
#
loop_
_entity_poly.entity_id
_entity_poly.type
_entity_poly.pdbx_seq_one_letter_code
_entity_poly.pdbx_strand_id
1 'polypeptide(L)'
;MLSKPFLTLKIDVDTYRGTREGMGNLVRMLTAHQAKATFLFSLGPDHTGWALRRALKPGFFSKVSRTSVVEHYGLKTLMYGTLLPGPDIGKQCAAQLRAVRDAGFECGIHTWDHTLWQDNVAKRNAAWTINMMRKAANRYEQVFGTKAHTHGAAGWQMNVSAFVEHDTAGYRFASDGRAMLDARGAMAQPSQGPHRVRNGNTILQCVQLPTTLPTLDELLGCEIDGKLITTGNVAAHILSLTADNPRDHVYTLHAELEGQKLAPIFEQLLAGWKAQGYQFAAMGDYYEKIKESDLPVCPITWDELPGRSGRLIVQGKAA
;
A
#
# COMPACT_ATOMS: atom_id res chain seq x y z
N MET A 1 20.28 -24.55 5.94
CA MET A 1 18.87 -24.48 5.48
C MET A 1 18.70 -23.17 4.76
N LEU A 2 18.18 -23.16 3.54
CA LEU A 2 17.82 -21.91 2.85
C LEU A 2 16.75 -21.19 3.68
N SER A 3 16.90 -19.88 3.90
CA SER A 3 15.91 -19.09 4.63
C SER A 3 14.57 -19.14 3.89
N LYS A 4 13.46 -19.35 4.61
CA LYS A 4 12.11 -19.31 4.01
C LYS A 4 11.87 -17.96 3.32
N PRO A 5 11.17 -17.93 2.16
CA PRO A 5 10.81 -16.67 1.53
C PRO A 5 9.85 -15.89 2.41
N PHE A 6 10.02 -14.57 2.43
CA PHE A 6 9.15 -13.65 3.14
C PHE A 6 7.95 -13.29 2.29
N LEU A 7 6.80 -13.30 2.95
CA LEU A 7 5.63 -12.62 2.46
C LEU A 7 5.40 -11.40 3.35
N THR A 8 5.83 -10.25 2.84
CA THR A 8 5.76 -8.98 3.53
C THR A 8 4.36 -8.41 3.38
N LEU A 9 3.66 -8.20 4.49
CA LEU A 9 2.31 -7.68 4.50
C LEU A 9 2.33 -6.17 4.76
N LYS A 10 1.96 -5.38 3.75
CA LYS A 10 1.80 -3.93 3.81
C LYS A 10 0.31 -3.60 3.86
N ILE A 11 -0.13 -2.92 4.90
CA ILE A 11 -1.54 -2.55 5.09
C ILE A 11 -1.67 -1.05 4.93
N ASP A 12 -2.34 -0.63 3.86
CA ASP A 12 -2.70 0.76 3.65
C ASP A 12 -4.03 1.06 4.39
N VAL A 13 -4.02 2.09 5.24
CA VAL A 13 -5.17 2.53 6.04
C VAL A 13 -5.57 3.92 5.58
N ASP A 14 -6.47 3.95 4.61
CA ASP A 14 -6.69 5.14 3.78
C ASP A 14 -7.67 6.12 4.40
N THR A 15 -8.66 5.59 5.11
CA THR A 15 -9.88 6.32 5.51
C THR A 15 -10.14 6.25 7.01
N TYR A 16 -10.98 7.16 7.49
CA TYR A 16 -11.50 7.14 8.85
C TYR A 16 -12.26 5.85 9.15
N ARG A 17 -13.02 5.34 8.16
CA ARG A 17 -13.79 4.10 8.30
C ARG A 17 -12.89 2.88 8.41
N GLY A 18 -11.90 2.73 7.54
CA GLY A 18 -10.92 1.64 7.63
C GLY A 18 -10.15 1.67 8.95
N THR A 19 -9.80 2.87 9.42
CA THR A 19 -9.19 3.06 10.74
C THR A 19 -10.12 2.58 11.87
N ARG A 20 -11.40 2.94 11.84
CA ARG A 20 -12.37 2.63 12.92
C ARG A 20 -12.85 1.19 12.93
N GLU A 21 -13.09 0.61 11.76
CA GLU A 21 -13.78 -0.68 11.59
C GLU A 21 -12.81 -1.78 11.13
N GLY A 22 -11.91 -1.46 10.20
CA GLY A 22 -11.06 -2.42 9.52
C GLY A 22 -9.85 -2.87 10.31
N MET A 23 -9.10 -1.92 10.90
CA MET A 23 -7.83 -2.22 11.57
C MET A 23 -7.97 -3.25 12.69
N GLY A 24 -9.01 -3.12 13.51
CA GLY A 24 -9.24 -4.07 14.62
C GLY A 24 -9.47 -5.49 14.13
N ASN A 25 -10.11 -5.67 12.98
CA ASN A 25 -10.32 -6.99 12.38
C ASN A 25 -9.00 -7.55 11.82
N LEU A 26 -8.23 -6.73 11.10
CA LEU A 26 -6.91 -7.12 10.60
C LEU A 26 -5.98 -7.55 11.73
N VAL A 27 -5.91 -6.77 12.82
CA VAL A 27 -5.11 -7.10 14.01
C VAL A 27 -5.47 -8.48 14.56
N ARG A 28 -6.77 -8.79 14.69
CA ARG A 28 -7.22 -10.11 15.17
C ARG A 28 -6.82 -11.25 14.23
N MET A 29 -7.06 -11.10 12.92
CA MET A 29 -6.73 -12.13 11.93
C MET A 29 -5.21 -12.37 11.86
N LEU A 30 -4.42 -11.30 11.76
CA LEU A 30 -2.96 -11.39 11.72
C LEU A 30 -2.40 -12.03 12.99
N THR A 31 -2.92 -11.66 14.17
CA THR A 31 -2.51 -12.27 15.45
C THR A 31 -2.82 -13.76 15.48
N ALA A 32 -4.02 -14.17 15.04
CA ALA A 32 -4.41 -15.58 14.98
C ALA A 32 -3.49 -16.42 14.07
N HIS A 33 -3.00 -15.82 12.98
CA HIS A 33 -2.04 -16.45 12.07
C HIS A 33 -0.58 -16.30 12.49
N GLN A 34 -0.29 -15.57 13.57
CA GLN A 34 1.07 -15.16 13.97
C GLN A 34 1.79 -14.42 12.83
N ALA A 35 1.04 -13.67 12.04
CA ALA A 35 1.55 -12.92 10.91
C ALA A 35 2.02 -11.53 11.37
N LYS A 36 3.24 -11.17 10.97
CA LYS A 36 3.73 -9.79 11.09
C LYS A 36 3.25 -8.97 9.90
N ALA A 37 3.06 -7.67 10.11
CA ALA A 37 2.64 -6.73 9.08
C ALA A 37 3.06 -5.30 9.43
N THR A 38 3.04 -4.43 8.43
CA THR A 38 3.23 -2.99 8.57
C THR A 38 1.94 -2.26 8.25
N PHE A 39 1.42 -1.48 9.20
CA PHE A 39 0.28 -0.59 8.98
C PHE A 39 0.77 0.80 8.64
N LEU A 40 0.27 1.35 7.53
CA LEU A 40 0.60 2.68 7.03
C LEU A 40 -0.64 3.55 7.12
N PHE A 41 -0.55 4.66 7.84
CA PHE A 41 -1.73 5.46 8.18
C PHE A 41 -1.86 6.75 7.38
N SER A 42 -3.07 7.04 6.89
CA SER A 42 -3.52 8.41 6.58
C SER A 42 -3.77 9.17 7.89
N LEU A 43 -3.08 10.30 8.07
CA LEU A 43 -2.98 10.93 9.39
C LEU A 43 -3.73 12.25 9.55
N GLY A 44 -4.16 12.87 8.46
CA GLY A 44 -4.92 14.12 8.43
C GLY A 44 -6.40 13.92 8.13
N PRO A 45 -7.05 14.92 7.52
CA PRO A 45 -8.47 14.84 7.17
C PRO A 45 -8.78 13.72 6.17
N ASP A 46 -9.86 13.00 6.42
CA ASP A 46 -10.46 12.08 5.46
C ASP A 46 -11.32 12.84 4.45
N HIS A 47 -10.78 13.06 3.25
CA HIS A 47 -11.51 13.62 2.12
C HIS A 47 -11.81 12.57 1.04
N THR A 48 -12.12 11.34 1.43
CA THR A 48 -12.44 10.25 0.49
C THR A 48 -13.61 10.63 -0.44
N GLY A 49 -14.59 11.38 0.02
CA GLY A 49 -15.69 11.87 -0.82
C GLY A 49 -15.26 12.77 -1.98
N TRP A 50 -14.11 13.45 -1.92
CA TRP A 50 -13.57 14.17 -3.08
C TRP A 50 -13.24 13.22 -4.24
N ALA A 51 -12.97 11.95 -3.95
CA ALA A 51 -12.72 10.93 -4.96
C ALA A 51 -13.92 10.71 -5.88
N LEU A 52 -15.15 11.05 -5.46
CA LEU A 52 -16.33 10.99 -6.32
C LEU A 52 -16.20 11.88 -7.56
N ARG A 53 -15.37 12.95 -7.50
CA ARG A 53 -15.02 13.77 -8.68
C ARG A 53 -14.26 12.97 -9.75
N ARG A 54 -13.53 11.91 -9.36
CA ARG A 54 -12.83 11.01 -10.30
C ARG A 54 -13.80 10.08 -11.02
N ALA A 55 -14.85 9.63 -10.34
CA ALA A 55 -15.92 8.84 -10.96
C ALA A 55 -16.70 9.62 -12.04
N LEU A 56 -16.58 10.95 -12.09
CA LEU A 56 -17.18 11.78 -13.14
C LEU A 56 -16.26 12.00 -14.36
N LYS A 57 -15.02 11.50 -14.36
CA LYS A 57 -14.10 11.61 -15.51
C LYS A 57 -14.38 10.51 -16.55
N PRO A 58 -14.48 10.86 -17.85
CA PRO A 58 -14.67 9.87 -18.91
C PRO A 58 -13.50 8.88 -18.95
N GLY A 59 -13.80 7.57 -18.96
CA GLY A 59 -12.81 6.47 -18.93
C GLY A 59 -12.68 5.73 -17.59
N PHE A 60 -13.14 6.28 -16.47
CA PHE A 60 -13.16 5.58 -15.17
C PHE A 60 -14.14 4.39 -15.15
N PHE A 61 -15.22 4.49 -15.95
CA PHE A 61 -16.30 3.50 -16.02
C PHE A 61 -16.02 2.30 -16.94
N SER A 62 -14.91 2.29 -17.71
CA SER A 62 -14.65 1.19 -18.65
C SER A 62 -13.97 -0.02 -18.03
N LYS A 63 -13.51 0.07 -16.77
CA LYS A 63 -12.73 -1.00 -16.11
C LYS A 63 -13.15 -1.35 -14.68
N VAL A 64 -14.07 -0.61 -14.06
CA VAL A 64 -14.58 -0.96 -12.72
C VAL A 64 -16.10 -1.06 -12.77
N SER A 65 -16.62 -2.25 -12.49
CA SER A 65 -18.05 -2.48 -12.30
C SER A 65 -18.58 -1.48 -11.26
N ARG A 66 -19.57 -0.68 -11.67
CA ARG A 66 -20.26 0.36 -10.87
C ARG A 66 -20.75 -0.12 -9.51
N THR A 67 -20.88 -1.44 -9.32
CA THR A 67 -21.51 -2.04 -8.15
C THR A 67 -20.53 -2.23 -6.97
N SER A 68 -19.23 -2.39 -7.20
CA SER A 68 -18.29 -2.72 -6.10
C SER A 68 -17.91 -1.50 -5.26
N VAL A 69 -17.70 -0.32 -5.86
CA VAL A 69 -17.21 0.87 -5.14
C VAL A 69 -18.23 1.39 -4.12
N VAL A 70 -19.54 1.37 -4.44
CA VAL A 70 -20.59 1.82 -3.52
C VAL A 70 -20.82 0.78 -2.41
N GLU A 71 -20.78 -0.52 -2.74
CA GLU A 71 -20.94 -1.57 -1.74
C GLU A 71 -19.75 -1.66 -0.77
N HIS A 72 -18.51 -1.40 -1.21
CA HIS A 72 -17.34 -1.59 -0.36
C HIS A 72 -17.04 -0.42 0.57
N TYR A 73 -17.25 0.83 0.12
CA TYR A 73 -16.85 2.01 0.90
C TYR A 73 -17.95 2.54 1.85
N GLY A 74 -19.22 2.27 1.55
CA GLY A 74 -20.37 2.74 2.32
C GLY A 74 -20.71 4.21 2.04
N LEU A 75 -22.01 4.52 1.91
CA LEU A 75 -22.50 5.83 1.45
C LEU A 75 -21.98 7.01 2.31
N LYS A 76 -21.84 6.81 3.62
CA LYS A 76 -21.36 7.84 4.56
C LYS A 76 -19.91 8.24 4.31
N THR A 77 -19.04 7.27 3.99
CA THR A 77 -17.62 7.52 3.67
C THR A 77 -17.49 8.35 2.40
N LEU A 78 -18.36 8.09 1.41
CA LEU A 78 -18.41 8.86 0.16
C LEU A 78 -18.91 10.30 0.34
N MET A 79 -19.50 10.63 1.49
CA MET A 79 -19.94 12.00 1.84
C MET A 79 -18.86 12.82 2.57
N TYR A 80 -17.78 12.21 3.07
CA TYR A 80 -16.71 12.93 3.79
C TYR A 80 -15.87 13.81 2.86
N GLY A 81 -15.78 15.10 3.16
CA GLY A 81 -15.16 16.13 2.32
C GLY A 81 -16.09 16.76 1.29
N THR A 82 -17.24 16.16 0.98
CA THR A 82 -18.22 16.72 0.03
C THR A 82 -19.41 17.34 0.75
N LEU A 83 -20.18 16.53 1.47
CA LEU A 83 -21.39 16.94 2.20
C LEU A 83 -21.18 16.96 3.72
N LEU A 84 -20.17 16.24 4.21
CA LEU A 84 -19.76 16.21 5.61
C LEU A 84 -18.31 16.71 5.73
N PRO A 85 -17.92 17.36 6.84
CA PRO A 85 -16.52 17.69 7.07
C PRO A 85 -15.69 16.40 7.12
N GLY A 86 -14.51 16.42 6.51
CA GLY A 86 -13.59 15.30 6.57
C GLY A 86 -13.06 15.10 7.99
N PRO A 87 -13.32 13.95 8.66
CA PRO A 87 -12.82 13.73 10.02
C PRO A 87 -11.29 13.69 10.03
N ASP A 88 -10.68 14.32 11.02
CA ASP A 88 -9.22 14.34 11.20
C ASP A 88 -8.76 12.99 11.82
N ILE A 89 -8.32 12.05 10.96
CA ILE A 89 -8.08 10.64 11.33
C ILE A 89 -7.08 10.54 12.48
N GLY A 90 -5.89 11.14 12.34
CA GLY A 90 -4.84 11.01 13.35
C GLY A 90 -5.19 11.60 14.71
N LYS A 91 -6.12 12.57 14.78
CA LYS A 91 -6.64 13.09 16.06
C LYS A 91 -7.72 12.19 16.64
N GLN A 92 -8.73 11.89 15.85
CA GLN A 92 -9.93 11.20 16.34
C GLN A 92 -9.69 9.71 16.58
N CYS A 93 -8.73 9.11 15.87
CA CYS A 93 -8.41 7.69 15.96
C CYS A 93 -7.07 7.40 16.64
N ALA A 94 -6.48 8.35 17.37
CA ALA A 94 -5.16 8.18 17.99
C ALA A 94 -5.06 6.94 18.89
N ALA A 95 -6.15 6.60 19.61
CA ALA A 95 -6.20 5.40 20.45
C ALA A 95 -6.16 4.10 19.62
N GLN A 96 -6.88 4.05 18.51
CA GLN A 96 -6.90 2.91 17.59
C GLN A 96 -5.54 2.71 16.93
N LEU A 97 -4.89 3.81 16.52
CA LEU A 97 -3.54 3.78 15.95
C LEU A 97 -2.53 3.21 16.96
N ARG A 98 -2.58 3.66 18.22
CA ARG A 98 -1.73 3.11 19.30
C ARG A 98 -2.06 1.64 19.58
N ALA A 99 -3.32 1.23 19.54
CA ALA A 99 -3.71 -0.16 19.75
C ALA A 99 -3.07 -1.11 18.72
N VAL A 100 -2.87 -0.67 17.47
CA VAL A 100 -2.14 -1.46 16.45
C VAL A 100 -0.67 -1.64 16.85
N ARG A 101 0.01 -0.57 17.27
CA ARG A 101 1.39 -0.64 17.79
C ARG A 101 1.46 -1.54 19.02
N ASP A 102 0.55 -1.37 19.97
CA ASP A 102 0.55 -2.10 21.24
C ASP A 102 0.25 -3.60 21.04
N ALA A 103 -0.39 -3.96 19.93
CA ALA A 103 -0.54 -5.34 19.47
C ALA A 103 0.73 -5.90 18.78
N GLY A 104 1.80 -5.12 18.69
CA GLY A 104 3.11 -5.55 18.18
C GLY A 104 3.34 -5.36 16.68
N PHE A 105 2.46 -4.64 15.97
CA PHE A 105 2.61 -4.39 14.54
C PHE A 105 3.47 -3.17 14.24
N GLU A 106 4.21 -3.22 13.13
CA GLU A 106 4.97 -2.08 12.65
C GLU A 106 4.01 -0.98 12.17
N CYS A 107 4.31 0.27 12.52
CA CYS A 107 3.49 1.43 12.22
C CYS A 107 4.29 2.43 11.40
N GLY A 108 3.73 2.92 10.30
CA GLY A 108 4.36 3.93 9.44
C GLY A 108 3.37 4.92 8.87
N ILE A 109 3.87 5.77 7.97
CA ILE A 109 3.08 6.85 7.37
C ILE A 109 2.63 6.44 5.97
N HIS A 110 1.34 6.59 5.70
CA HIS A 110 0.83 6.47 4.34
C HIS A 110 0.75 7.84 3.65
N THR A 111 0.14 8.83 4.32
CA THR A 111 0.02 10.21 3.84
C THR A 111 -0.62 11.13 4.88
N TRP A 112 -0.68 12.44 4.61
CA TRP A 112 -1.50 13.39 5.36
C TRP A 112 -2.97 13.32 4.95
N ASP A 113 -3.27 13.34 3.65
CA ASP A 113 -4.63 13.31 3.12
C ASP A 113 -4.59 12.50 1.83
N HIS A 114 -5.27 11.36 1.82
CA HIS A 114 -5.19 10.38 0.75
C HIS A 114 -5.60 10.95 -0.60
N THR A 115 -6.80 11.54 -0.68
CA THR A 115 -7.31 12.07 -1.96
C THR A 115 -6.49 13.27 -2.41
N LEU A 116 -6.17 14.20 -1.50
CA LEU A 116 -5.40 15.38 -1.83
C LEU A 116 -4.00 15.00 -2.37
N TRP A 117 -3.35 14.02 -1.75
CA TRP A 117 -2.05 13.52 -2.20
C TRP A 117 -2.14 12.89 -3.59
N GLN A 118 -2.97 11.86 -3.73
CA GLN A 118 -3.06 11.08 -4.96
C GLN A 118 -3.46 11.94 -6.16
N ASP A 119 -4.36 12.92 -5.99
CA ASP A 119 -4.79 13.76 -7.11
C ASP A 119 -3.74 14.79 -7.56
N ASN A 120 -2.74 15.08 -6.73
CA ASN A 120 -1.89 16.26 -6.93
C ASN A 120 -0.39 15.99 -6.98
N VAL A 121 0.14 15.02 -6.22
CA VAL A 121 1.59 14.88 -5.97
C VAL A 121 2.44 14.85 -7.25
N ALA A 122 1.95 14.20 -8.31
CA ALA A 122 2.63 14.09 -9.59
C ALA A 122 2.97 15.45 -10.24
N LYS A 123 2.19 16.49 -9.95
CA LYS A 123 2.27 17.82 -10.60
C LYS A 123 2.68 18.94 -9.64
N ARG A 124 2.80 18.64 -8.35
CA ARG A 124 3.09 19.65 -7.32
C ARG A 124 4.59 19.86 -7.16
N ASN A 125 4.95 21.05 -6.68
CA ASN A 125 6.33 21.44 -6.43
C ASN A 125 6.85 20.91 -5.08
N ALA A 126 8.15 21.13 -4.83
CA ALA A 126 8.83 20.70 -3.62
C ALA A 126 8.18 21.24 -2.34
N ALA A 127 7.87 22.55 -2.29
CA ALA A 127 7.30 23.19 -1.11
C ALA A 127 5.97 22.57 -0.69
N TRP A 128 5.07 22.31 -1.65
CA TRP A 128 3.79 21.65 -1.36
C TRP A 128 4.00 20.22 -0.87
N THR A 129 4.89 19.47 -1.53
CA THR A 129 5.15 18.06 -1.24
C THR A 129 5.73 17.86 0.15
N ILE A 130 6.80 18.61 0.46
CA ILE A 130 7.47 18.59 1.76
C ILE A 130 6.49 18.99 2.86
N ASN A 131 5.67 20.02 2.64
CA ASN A 131 4.66 20.44 3.61
C ASN A 131 3.64 19.32 3.90
N MET A 132 3.16 18.59 2.89
CA MET A 132 2.24 17.47 3.12
C MET A 132 2.89 16.33 3.90
N MET A 133 4.12 15.94 3.53
CA MET A 133 4.86 14.88 4.23
C MET A 133 5.16 15.25 5.68
N ARG A 134 5.59 16.48 5.94
CA ARG A 134 5.89 16.97 7.30
C ARG A 134 4.64 17.10 8.16
N LYS A 135 3.48 17.43 7.59
CA LYS A 135 2.21 17.39 8.33
C LYS A 135 1.89 15.97 8.81
N ALA A 136 2.06 14.97 7.94
CA ALA A 136 1.88 13.57 8.31
C ALA A 136 2.90 13.14 9.37
N ALA A 137 4.18 13.46 9.20
CA ALA A 137 5.24 13.14 10.15
C ALA A 137 4.99 13.76 11.54
N ASN A 138 4.66 15.05 11.60
CA ASN A 138 4.33 15.73 12.85
C ASN A 138 3.14 15.07 13.55
N ARG A 139 2.12 14.65 12.79
CA ARG A 139 0.98 13.95 13.38
C ARG A 139 1.35 12.56 13.87
N TYR A 140 2.14 11.83 13.11
CA TYR A 140 2.63 10.52 13.54
C TYR A 140 3.35 10.64 14.88
N GLU A 141 4.26 11.60 15.00
CA GLU A 141 5.00 11.85 16.24
C GLU A 141 4.08 12.25 17.40
N GLN A 142 3.06 13.06 17.16
CA GLN A 142 2.03 13.37 18.17
C GLN A 142 1.27 12.12 18.66
N VAL A 143 1.00 11.15 17.79
CA VAL A 143 0.22 9.94 18.12
C VAL A 143 1.08 8.91 18.85
N PHE A 144 2.31 8.69 18.36
CA PHE A 144 3.16 7.58 18.77
C PHE A 144 4.32 7.97 19.70
N GLY A 145 4.63 9.27 19.81
CA GLY A 145 5.75 9.79 20.62
C GLY A 145 7.14 9.55 20.02
N THR A 146 7.22 9.07 18.78
CA THR A 146 8.46 8.81 18.05
C THR A 146 8.29 9.13 16.57
N LYS A 147 9.40 9.31 15.87
CA LYS A 147 9.41 9.49 14.41
C LYS A 147 9.14 8.15 13.71
N ALA A 148 8.45 8.22 12.58
CA ALA A 148 8.26 7.05 11.72
C ALA A 148 9.57 6.64 11.05
N HIS A 149 9.75 5.33 10.82
CA HIS A 149 10.92 4.80 10.11
C HIS A 149 10.63 4.42 8.66
N THR A 150 9.34 4.37 8.29
CA THR A 150 8.87 3.90 6.98
C THR A 150 7.69 4.70 6.46
N HIS A 151 7.57 4.69 5.15
CA HIS A 151 6.49 5.30 4.39
C HIS A 151 5.93 4.32 3.36
N GLY A 152 4.70 4.54 2.90
CA GLY A 152 4.21 3.95 1.66
C GLY A 152 3.16 4.84 1.04
N ALA A 153 3.43 5.32 -0.16
CA ALA A 153 2.69 6.42 -0.76
C ALA A 153 1.24 6.05 -1.14
N ALA A 154 0.32 6.96 -0.80
CA ALA A 154 -1.04 6.93 -1.31
C ALA A 154 -1.10 6.86 -2.83
N GLY A 155 -1.80 5.84 -3.32
CA GLY A 155 -1.92 5.52 -4.74
C GLY A 155 -0.65 5.02 -5.42
N TRP A 156 0.42 4.73 -4.68
CA TRP A 156 1.79 4.54 -5.20
C TRP A 156 2.27 5.73 -6.02
N GLN A 157 1.94 6.95 -5.60
CA GLN A 157 2.28 8.17 -6.32
C GLN A 157 3.25 9.04 -5.52
N MET A 158 4.37 9.40 -6.14
CA MET A 158 5.43 10.20 -5.54
C MET A 158 6.03 11.16 -6.57
N ASN A 159 6.66 12.24 -6.13
CA ASN A 159 7.55 13.02 -6.98
C ASN A 159 8.98 13.00 -6.43
N VAL A 160 9.92 13.59 -7.18
CA VAL A 160 11.33 13.64 -6.78
C VAL A 160 11.54 14.24 -5.40
N SER A 161 10.80 15.30 -5.05
CA SER A 161 10.91 15.94 -3.74
C SER A 161 10.44 15.04 -2.61
N ALA A 162 9.45 14.18 -2.86
CA ALA A 162 8.98 13.22 -1.86
C ALA A 162 10.03 12.15 -1.56
N PHE A 163 10.72 11.65 -2.59
CA PHE A 163 11.83 10.69 -2.39
C PHE A 163 13.01 11.34 -1.66
N VAL A 164 13.36 12.58 -1.98
CA VAL A 164 14.43 13.31 -1.26
C VAL A 164 14.05 13.58 0.20
N GLU A 165 12.78 13.85 0.47
CA GLU A 165 12.31 14.07 1.84
C GLU A 165 12.39 12.80 2.69
N HIS A 166 12.38 11.58 2.12
CA HIS A 166 12.63 10.35 2.89
C HIS A 166 14.00 10.36 3.57
N ASP A 167 15.06 10.69 2.83
CA ASP A 167 16.41 10.78 3.39
C ASP A 167 16.50 11.90 4.43
N THR A 168 15.87 13.05 4.15
CA THR A 168 15.82 14.21 5.06
C THR A 168 15.09 13.87 6.37
N ALA A 169 14.00 13.12 6.29
CA ALA A 169 13.20 12.68 7.43
C ALA A 169 13.81 11.48 8.18
N GLY A 170 14.78 10.80 7.57
CA GLY A 170 15.46 9.63 8.13
C GLY A 170 14.67 8.32 7.97
N TYR A 171 13.83 8.19 6.94
CA TYR A 171 13.21 6.91 6.61
C TYR A 171 14.26 5.95 6.04
N ARG A 172 14.25 4.71 6.54
CA ARG A 172 15.25 3.70 6.15
C ARG A 172 14.79 2.89 4.94
N PHE A 173 13.50 2.63 4.90
CA PHE A 173 12.84 1.91 3.83
C PHE A 173 11.44 2.47 3.62
N ALA A 174 10.87 2.23 2.44
CA ALA A 174 9.51 2.62 2.12
C ALA A 174 8.95 1.76 0.99
N SER A 175 7.63 1.75 0.82
CA SER A 175 6.94 0.98 -0.22
C SER A 175 6.00 1.89 -1.02
N ASP A 176 6.61 2.71 -1.87
CA ASP A 176 5.93 3.80 -2.57
C ASP A 176 5.62 3.51 -4.03
N GLY A 177 6.13 2.39 -4.54
CA GLY A 177 5.98 1.99 -5.93
C GLY A 177 5.58 0.53 -6.11
N ARG A 178 5.54 0.13 -7.37
CA ARG A 178 5.11 -1.20 -7.84
C ARG A 178 6.21 -1.89 -8.63
N ALA A 179 6.27 -3.21 -8.52
CA ALA A 179 6.82 -4.01 -9.60
C ALA A 179 5.84 -3.99 -10.78
N MET A 180 6.36 -4.12 -12.00
CA MET A 180 5.52 -4.24 -13.18
C MET A 180 4.87 -5.61 -13.21
N LEU A 181 3.57 -5.65 -13.55
CA LEU A 181 2.80 -6.87 -13.67
C LEU A 181 2.42 -7.13 -15.14
N ASP A 182 2.33 -8.40 -15.50
CA ASP A 182 1.71 -8.83 -16.76
C ASP A 182 0.18 -8.85 -16.66
N ALA A 183 -0.49 -9.23 -17.75
CA ALA A 183 -1.95 -9.27 -17.80
C ALA A 183 -2.60 -10.27 -16.82
N ARG A 184 -1.84 -11.25 -16.30
CA ARG A 184 -2.32 -12.21 -15.30
C ARG A 184 -2.10 -11.71 -13.87
N GLY A 185 -1.40 -10.59 -13.70
CA GLY A 185 -0.98 -10.08 -12.40
C GLY A 185 0.32 -10.70 -11.90
N ALA A 186 1.00 -11.53 -12.69
CA ALA A 186 2.34 -12.02 -12.34
C ALA A 186 3.38 -10.91 -12.57
N MET A 187 4.50 -10.94 -11.85
CA MET A 187 5.58 -9.99 -12.09
C MET A 187 6.12 -10.12 -13.53
N ALA A 188 6.07 -9.04 -14.30
CA ALA A 188 6.57 -9.00 -15.68
C ALA A 188 8.10 -9.19 -15.75
N GLN A 189 8.82 -8.84 -14.67
CA GLN A 189 10.27 -9.00 -14.55
C GLN A 189 10.59 -9.63 -13.19
N PRO A 190 10.94 -10.93 -13.13
CA PRO A 190 11.22 -11.63 -11.87
C PRO A 190 12.36 -11.04 -11.04
N SER A 191 13.24 -10.22 -11.62
CA SER A 191 14.32 -9.53 -10.91
C SER A 191 13.89 -8.24 -10.19
N GLN A 192 12.69 -7.73 -10.44
CA GLN A 192 12.17 -6.56 -9.72
C GLN A 192 11.97 -6.88 -8.22
N GLY A 193 12.14 -5.89 -7.36
CA GLY A 193 12.21 -6.05 -5.91
C GLY A 193 12.86 -4.85 -5.22
N PRO A 194 13.47 -5.08 -4.03
CA PRO A 194 14.16 -4.04 -3.28
C PRO A 194 15.18 -3.28 -4.13
N HIS A 195 15.14 -1.95 -4.09
CA HIS A 195 16.05 -1.11 -4.89
C HIS A 195 16.30 0.24 -4.21
N ARG A 196 17.33 0.95 -4.68
CA ARG A 196 17.56 2.36 -4.37
C ARG A 196 17.13 3.24 -5.54
N VAL A 197 16.77 4.48 -5.24
CA VAL A 197 16.31 5.44 -6.25
C VAL A 197 17.45 6.39 -6.65
N ARG A 198 17.63 6.58 -7.96
CA ARG A 198 18.54 7.59 -8.52
C ARG A 198 17.80 8.89 -8.81
N ASN A 199 18.37 9.99 -8.34
CA ASN A 199 17.96 11.36 -8.66
C ASN A 199 19.15 12.13 -9.24
N GLY A 200 19.23 12.23 -10.57
CA GLY A 200 20.42 12.77 -11.25
C GLY A 200 21.67 11.97 -10.90
N ASN A 201 22.68 12.64 -10.34
CA ASN A 201 23.93 12.01 -9.91
C ASN A 201 23.90 11.49 -8.46
N THR A 202 22.77 11.64 -7.76
CA THR A 202 22.62 11.24 -6.36
C THR A 202 21.86 9.93 -6.26
N ILE A 203 22.35 9.01 -5.43
CA ILE A 203 21.63 7.81 -5.01
C ILE A 203 21.00 8.09 -3.65
N LEU A 204 19.68 7.96 -3.57
CA LEU A 204 18.92 8.16 -2.35
C LEU A 204 19.08 6.96 -1.40
N GLN A 205 19.07 7.26 -0.11
CA GLN A 205 19.43 6.31 0.96
C GLN A 205 18.25 5.45 1.40
N CYS A 206 17.03 5.95 1.32
CA CYS A 206 15.82 5.17 1.59
C CYS A 206 15.66 4.02 0.58
N VAL A 207 15.59 2.78 1.09
CA VAL A 207 15.39 1.58 0.26
C VAL A 207 13.92 1.43 -0.11
N GLN A 208 13.62 1.25 -1.38
CA GLN A 208 12.27 1.01 -1.87
C GLN A 208 11.96 -0.49 -1.90
N LEU A 209 10.87 -0.90 -1.23
CA LEU A 209 10.31 -2.24 -1.17
C LEU A 209 8.98 -2.25 -1.95
N PRO A 210 9.01 -2.29 -3.29
CA PRO A 210 7.80 -2.12 -4.11
C PRO A 210 6.80 -3.27 -3.87
N THR A 211 5.50 -2.98 -3.98
CA THR A 211 4.48 -4.03 -3.99
C THR A 211 4.69 -4.92 -5.22
N THR A 212 4.83 -6.23 -5.01
CA THR A 212 5.19 -7.20 -6.05
C THR A 212 4.04 -8.10 -6.50
N LEU A 213 3.03 -8.25 -5.65
CA LEU A 213 1.84 -9.04 -5.95
C LEU A 213 0.66 -8.10 -6.25
N PRO A 214 -0.30 -8.53 -7.09
CA PRO A 214 -1.51 -7.74 -7.35
C PRO A 214 -2.38 -7.70 -6.09
N THR A 215 -3.06 -6.57 -5.86
CA THR A 215 -4.02 -6.44 -4.76
C THR A 215 -5.38 -7.04 -5.15
N LEU A 216 -6.28 -7.26 -4.18
CA LEU A 216 -7.62 -7.77 -4.49
C LEU A 216 -8.41 -6.82 -5.40
N ASP A 217 -8.32 -5.51 -5.15
CA ASP A 217 -9.02 -4.47 -5.93
C ASP A 217 -8.47 -4.30 -7.35
N GLU A 218 -7.23 -4.73 -7.62
CA GLU A 218 -6.67 -4.75 -8.97
C GLU A 218 -7.15 -5.93 -9.80
N LEU A 219 -7.53 -7.03 -9.16
CA LEU A 219 -7.95 -8.25 -9.86
C LEU A 219 -9.46 -8.39 -9.96
N LEU A 220 -10.22 -7.99 -8.94
CA LEU A 220 -11.66 -8.19 -8.90
C LEU A 220 -12.37 -7.51 -10.08
N GLY A 221 -13.13 -8.30 -10.85
CA GLY A 221 -13.83 -7.84 -12.04
C GLY A 221 -12.99 -7.84 -13.32
N CYS A 222 -11.70 -8.20 -13.25
CA CYS A 222 -10.88 -8.42 -14.43
C CYS A 222 -11.16 -9.81 -15.04
N GLU A 223 -11.00 -9.91 -16.36
CA GLU A 223 -10.98 -11.20 -17.06
C GLU A 223 -9.51 -11.62 -17.26
N ILE A 224 -9.14 -12.79 -16.73
CA ILE A 224 -7.80 -13.35 -16.83
C ILE A 224 -7.92 -14.76 -17.39
N ASP A 225 -7.20 -15.04 -18.47
CA ASP A 225 -7.23 -16.33 -19.17
C ASP A 225 -8.66 -16.82 -19.49
N GLY A 226 -9.53 -15.89 -19.91
CA GLY A 226 -10.93 -16.14 -20.26
C GLY A 226 -11.86 -16.39 -19.05
N LYS A 227 -11.40 -16.10 -17.83
CA LYS A 227 -12.18 -16.27 -16.59
C LYS A 227 -12.34 -14.94 -15.86
N LEU A 228 -13.57 -14.63 -15.47
CA LEU A 228 -13.85 -13.49 -14.61
C LEU A 228 -13.32 -13.76 -13.19
N ILE A 229 -12.50 -12.85 -12.69
CA ILE A 229 -12.03 -12.88 -11.31
C ILE A 229 -13.11 -12.29 -10.39
N THR A 230 -13.50 -13.09 -9.40
CA THR A 230 -14.58 -12.82 -8.44
C THR A 230 -14.11 -13.09 -7.02
N THR A 231 -14.92 -12.71 -6.04
CA THR A 231 -14.64 -13.02 -4.62
C THR A 231 -14.52 -14.52 -4.33
N GLY A 232 -15.09 -15.38 -5.18
CA GLY A 232 -15.04 -16.83 -5.02
C GLY A 232 -13.77 -17.50 -5.57
N ASN A 233 -12.97 -16.82 -6.41
CA ASN A 233 -11.78 -17.41 -7.04
C ASN A 233 -10.49 -16.58 -6.91
N VAL A 234 -10.58 -15.31 -6.50
CA VAL A 234 -9.41 -14.41 -6.45
C VAL A 234 -8.32 -14.89 -5.50
N ALA A 235 -8.66 -15.52 -4.37
CA ALA A 235 -7.65 -16.08 -3.47
C ALA A 235 -6.82 -17.18 -4.13
N ALA A 236 -7.49 -18.12 -4.81
CA ALA A 236 -6.82 -19.19 -5.53
C ALA A 236 -5.95 -18.65 -6.67
N HIS A 237 -6.42 -17.61 -7.38
CA HIS A 237 -5.63 -16.93 -8.41
C HIS A 237 -4.34 -16.35 -7.84
N ILE A 238 -4.40 -15.55 -6.77
CA ILE A 238 -3.21 -14.96 -6.14
C ILE A 238 -2.25 -16.04 -5.63
N LEU A 239 -2.76 -17.10 -4.99
CA LEU A 239 -1.95 -18.22 -4.51
C LEU A 239 -1.25 -18.95 -5.68
N SER A 240 -1.87 -19.04 -6.86
CA SER A 240 -1.21 -19.61 -8.03
C SER A 240 0.01 -18.81 -8.49
N LEU A 241 0.04 -17.49 -8.26
CA LEU A 241 1.17 -16.63 -8.65
C LEU A 241 2.42 -16.86 -7.79
N THR A 242 2.26 -17.47 -6.61
CA THR A 242 3.32 -17.72 -5.63
C THR A 242 3.70 -19.20 -5.49
N ALA A 243 2.93 -20.12 -6.07
CA ALA A 243 3.11 -21.56 -5.88
C ALA A 243 4.43 -22.09 -6.46
N ASP A 244 4.78 -21.68 -7.68
CA ASP A 244 5.90 -22.26 -8.42
C ASP A 244 7.17 -21.38 -8.45
N ASN A 245 7.12 -20.20 -7.85
CA ASN A 245 8.23 -19.23 -7.85
C ASN A 245 8.48 -18.66 -6.44
N PRO A 246 9.00 -19.47 -5.50
CA PRO A 246 9.22 -19.02 -4.13
C PRO A 246 10.29 -17.93 -4.09
N ARG A 247 9.87 -16.71 -3.79
CA ARG A 247 10.74 -15.53 -3.60
C ARG A 247 10.15 -14.61 -2.54
N ASP A 248 10.92 -13.64 -2.08
CA ASP A 248 10.38 -12.61 -1.22
C ASP A 248 9.37 -11.72 -1.97
N HIS A 249 8.19 -11.53 -1.39
CA HIS A 249 7.12 -10.72 -1.93
C HIS A 249 6.69 -9.62 -0.95
N VAL A 250 6.16 -8.54 -1.51
CA VAL A 250 5.37 -7.53 -0.80
C VAL A 250 3.95 -7.59 -1.34
N TYR A 251 3.00 -7.86 -0.46
CA TYR A 251 1.57 -7.85 -0.73
C TYR A 251 0.93 -6.64 -0.04
N THR A 252 0.19 -5.84 -0.80
CA THR A 252 -0.55 -4.70 -0.26
C THR A 252 -2.02 -5.04 -0.12
N LEU A 253 -2.57 -4.73 1.05
CA LEU A 253 -3.98 -4.88 1.38
C LEU A 253 -4.49 -3.61 2.07
N HIS A 254 -5.80 -3.46 2.17
CA HIS A 254 -6.45 -2.26 2.66
C HIS A 254 -7.32 -2.57 3.88
N ALA A 255 -7.28 -1.72 4.91
CA ALA A 255 -8.17 -1.84 6.06
C ALA A 255 -9.65 -1.72 5.68
N GLU A 256 -9.94 -1.00 4.61
CA GLU A 256 -11.25 -0.75 4.03
C GLU A 256 -11.88 -2.00 3.40
N LEU A 257 -11.05 -2.94 2.92
CA LEU A 257 -11.50 -4.09 2.14
C LEU A 257 -11.24 -5.40 2.88
N GLU A 258 -9.97 -5.79 3.03
CA GLU A 258 -9.54 -7.02 3.70
C GLU A 258 -9.79 -6.95 5.21
N GLY A 259 -9.81 -5.75 5.80
CA GLY A 259 -10.28 -5.57 7.18
C GLY A 259 -11.79 -5.72 7.36
N GLN A 260 -12.55 -5.87 6.27
CA GLN A 260 -14.02 -5.82 6.29
C GLN A 260 -14.62 -6.88 5.38
N LYS A 261 -15.27 -6.48 4.27
CA LYS A 261 -16.03 -7.40 3.41
C LYS A 261 -15.17 -8.48 2.75
N LEU A 262 -13.88 -8.22 2.51
CA LEU A 262 -12.95 -9.18 1.90
C LEU A 262 -12.13 -9.96 2.95
N ALA A 263 -12.43 -9.80 4.24
CA ALA A 263 -11.75 -10.54 5.32
C ALA A 263 -11.71 -12.08 5.10
N PRO A 264 -12.80 -12.75 4.66
CA PRO A 264 -12.76 -14.19 4.40
C PRO A 264 -11.80 -14.59 3.28
N ILE A 265 -11.53 -13.70 2.32
CA ILE A 265 -10.57 -13.93 1.22
C ILE A 265 -9.16 -13.77 1.77
N PHE A 266 -8.92 -12.76 2.61
CA PHE A 266 -7.61 -12.55 3.23
C PHE A 266 -7.22 -13.71 4.17
N GLU A 267 -8.17 -14.26 4.93
CA GLU A 267 -7.98 -15.49 5.73
C GLU A 267 -7.52 -16.68 4.86
N GLN A 268 -8.12 -16.86 3.68
CA GLN A 268 -7.70 -17.90 2.73
C GLN A 268 -6.28 -17.67 2.21
N LEU A 269 -5.93 -16.41 1.91
CA LEU A 269 -4.59 -16.05 1.48
C LEU A 269 -3.54 -16.32 2.57
N LEU A 270 -3.82 -15.93 3.82
CA LEU A 270 -2.94 -16.20 4.96
C LEU A 270 -2.70 -17.72 5.13
N ALA A 271 -3.77 -18.51 5.13
CA ALA A 271 -3.66 -19.97 5.23
C ALA A 271 -2.89 -20.57 4.05
N GLY A 272 -3.19 -20.11 2.82
CA GLY A 272 -2.57 -20.61 1.59
C GLY A 272 -1.08 -20.29 1.50
N TRP A 273 -0.67 -19.06 1.80
CA TRP A 273 0.75 -18.68 1.77
C TRP A 273 1.56 -19.39 2.86
N LYS A 274 0.97 -19.59 4.05
CA LYS A 274 1.58 -20.41 5.09
C LYS A 274 1.77 -21.86 4.63
N ALA A 275 0.78 -22.44 3.94
CA ALA A 275 0.87 -23.79 3.37
C ALA A 275 1.91 -23.88 2.24
N GLN A 276 2.12 -22.82 1.47
CA GLN A 276 3.20 -22.69 0.48
C GLN A 276 4.59 -22.48 1.11
N GLY A 277 4.69 -22.37 2.45
CA GLY A 277 5.96 -22.28 3.16
C GLY A 277 6.49 -20.86 3.36
N TYR A 278 5.70 -19.83 3.04
CA TYR A 278 6.08 -18.45 3.30
C TYR A 278 6.13 -18.14 4.80
N GLN A 279 7.05 -17.25 5.16
CA GLN A 279 7.09 -16.62 6.47
C GLN A 279 6.53 -15.19 6.37
N PHE A 280 5.53 -14.87 7.19
CA PHE A 280 4.99 -13.50 7.23
C PHE A 280 5.98 -12.53 7.87
N ALA A 281 6.11 -11.36 7.26
CA ALA A 281 7.06 -10.33 7.63
C ALA A 281 6.40 -8.93 7.62
N ALA A 282 6.85 -8.05 8.51
CA ALA A 282 6.70 -6.61 8.34
C ALA A 282 7.75 -6.11 7.34
N MET A 283 7.53 -4.91 6.78
CA MET A 283 8.50 -4.26 5.89
C MET A 283 9.85 -4.07 6.55
N GLY A 284 9.89 -3.72 7.84
CA GLY A 284 11.12 -3.65 8.61
C GLY A 284 11.89 -4.98 8.67
N ASP A 285 11.20 -6.12 8.83
CA ASP A 285 11.87 -7.43 8.80
C ASP A 285 12.49 -7.70 7.41
N TYR A 286 11.77 -7.35 6.34
CA TYR A 286 12.28 -7.52 4.98
C TYR A 286 13.47 -6.60 4.71
N TYR A 287 13.42 -5.35 5.16
CA TYR A 287 14.56 -4.43 5.09
C TYR A 287 15.77 -4.98 5.83
N GLU A 288 15.61 -5.46 7.07
CA GLU A 288 16.72 -6.04 7.85
C GLU A 288 17.37 -7.24 7.15
N LYS A 289 16.58 -8.05 6.43
CA LYS A 289 17.07 -9.18 5.63
C LYS A 289 17.96 -8.73 4.45
N ILE A 290 17.73 -7.55 3.87
CA ILE A 290 18.34 -7.12 2.59
C ILE A 290 19.24 -5.88 2.69
N LYS A 291 19.31 -5.20 3.84
CA LYS A 291 19.97 -3.90 3.98
C LYS A 291 21.47 -3.90 3.65
N GLU A 292 22.15 -5.03 3.82
CA GLU A 292 23.57 -5.22 3.50
C GLU A 292 23.81 -5.80 2.10
N SER A 293 22.73 -6.13 1.36
CA SER A 293 22.83 -6.64 -0.01
C SER A 293 23.17 -5.52 -0.98
N ASP A 294 23.81 -5.88 -2.10
CA ASP A 294 23.97 -4.96 -3.22
C ASP A 294 22.61 -4.79 -3.92
N LEU A 295 21.98 -3.62 -3.70
CA LEU A 295 20.65 -3.33 -4.22
C LEU A 295 20.75 -2.61 -5.56
N PRO A 296 19.94 -3.01 -6.56
CA PRO A 296 19.90 -2.30 -7.83
C PRO A 296 19.52 -0.84 -7.63
N VAL A 297 20.07 0.03 -8.46
CA VAL A 297 19.78 1.47 -8.44
C VAL A 297 18.95 1.83 -9.66
N CYS A 298 17.68 2.16 -9.43
CA CYS A 298 16.69 2.42 -10.47
C CYS A 298 16.35 3.92 -10.59
N PRO A 299 16.03 4.43 -11.78
CA PRO A 299 15.49 5.78 -11.93
C PRO A 299 14.03 5.85 -11.44
N ILE A 300 13.59 7.05 -11.06
CA ILE A 300 12.17 7.34 -10.80
C ILE A 300 11.39 7.14 -12.11
N THR A 301 10.45 6.18 -12.13
CA THR A 301 9.68 5.85 -13.33
C THR A 301 8.19 5.84 -13.01
N TRP A 302 7.39 6.36 -13.95
CA TRP A 302 5.93 6.37 -13.88
C TRP A 302 5.36 5.55 -15.02
N ASP A 303 4.44 4.64 -14.72
CA ASP A 303 3.79 3.80 -15.73
C ASP A 303 2.37 3.43 -15.31
N GLU A 304 1.64 2.77 -16.21
CA GLU A 304 0.34 2.18 -15.95
C GLU A 304 0.47 0.70 -15.58
N LEU A 305 -0.50 0.19 -14.82
CA LEU A 305 -0.54 -1.21 -14.40
C LEU A 305 -1.87 -1.85 -14.85
N PRO A 306 -1.87 -3.12 -15.31
CA PRO A 306 -3.12 -3.85 -15.55
C PRO A 306 -4.05 -3.80 -14.34
N GLY A 307 -5.36 -3.68 -14.60
CA GLY A 307 -6.38 -3.60 -13.55
C GLY A 307 -6.47 -2.25 -12.81
N ARG A 308 -5.58 -1.29 -13.08
CA ARG A 308 -5.54 -0.01 -12.38
C ARG A 308 -5.71 1.19 -13.32
N SER A 309 -6.38 2.23 -12.82
CA SER A 309 -6.55 3.49 -13.54
C SER A 309 -5.47 4.50 -13.16
N GLY A 310 -4.90 5.16 -14.17
CA GLY A 310 -3.88 6.19 -14.01
C GLY A 310 -2.47 5.64 -13.88
N ARG A 311 -1.51 6.56 -13.81
CA ARG A 311 -0.08 6.24 -13.68
C ARG A 311 0.32 6.22 -12.21
N LEU A 312 1.31 5.41 -11.90
CA LEU A 312 1.90 5.25 -10.58
C LEU A 312 3.42 5.05 -10.68
N ILE A 313 4.12 5.09 -9.55
CA ILE A 313 5.55 4.78 -9.49
C ILE A 313 5.75 3.29 -9.72
N VAL A 314 6.56 2.97 -10.72
CA VAL A 314 7.01 1.61 -10.98
C VAL A 314 8.52 1.53 -10.85
N GLN A 315 9.05 0.35 -10.52
CA GLN A 315 10.48 0.14 -10.52
C GLN A 315 11.04 0.24 -11.95
N GLY A 316 11.83 1.28 -12.20
CA GLY A 316 12.52 1.46 -13.47
C GLY A 316 13.57 0.39 -13.74
N LYS A 317 14.02 0.28 -15.00
CA LYS A 317 15.16 -0.59 -15.34
C LYS A 317 16.40 -0.11 -14.58
N ALA A 318 17.08 -1.02 -13.90
CA ALA A 318 18.35 -0.71 -13.25
C ALA A 318 19.35 -0.20 -14.31
N ALA A 319 20.14 0.81 -13.93
CA ALA A 319 21.25 1.30 -14.74
C ALA A 319 22.48 0.41 -14.56
#